data_AF-A0A1W2A1M2-F1
#
_entry.id   AF-A0A1W2A1M2-F1
#
_cell.length_a   1.000
_cell.length_b   1.000
_cell.length_c   1.000
_cell.angle_alpha   90.00
_cell.angle_beta   90.00
_cell.angle_gamma   90.00
#
_symmetry.space_group_name_H-M   'P 1'
#
loop_
_entity.id
_entity.type
_entity.pdbx_description
1 polymer ?
#
loop_
_entity_poly.entity_id
_entity_poly.type
_entity_poly.pdbx_seq_one_letter_code
_entity_poly.pdbx_strand_id
1 'polypeptide(L)'
;MELLKLGSKGKLVSYLQNRLLTLKYVVSVTGIFDAVTLKAVKDFQTASKLVADGIVGGLTWVELYLKIEGSRKAMSRTDRHNNILHLHPKVRVAVVKVHVQLQSEGIPFQIFEAFRYPERQTDLYAQGRTKPGNIVTYAKAWSSFHQYGLAVDFVLYINGAWSWDDGGTKLKWWSKMHEFGTAEGLMRLNFETPHLQILGVDVKDLRKGAYPVNGDKSWSENLASAKGK
;
A
#
# COMPACT_ATOMS: atom_id res chain seq x y z
N MET A 1 11.85 -5.25 -5.33
CA MET A 1 11.29 -6.61 -5.44
C MET A 1 11.41 -7.12 -6.86
N GLU A 2 12.02 -8.28 -7.03
CA GLU A 2 12.21 -8.92 -8.33
C GLU A 2 10.90 -9.46 -8.92
N LEU A 3 10.88 -9.63 -10.25
CA LEU A 3 9.78 -10.27 -10.96
C LEU A 3 9.80 -11.78 -10.71
N LEU A 4 8.64 -12.37 -10.43
CA LEU A 4 8.53 -13.83 -10.39
C LEU A 4 8.13 -14.38 -11.76
N LYS A 5 8.79 -15.45 -12.17
CA LYS A 5 8.58 -16.13 -13.46
C LYS A 5 8.93 -17.61 -13.32
N LEU A 6 8.70 -18.40 -14.37
CA LEU A 6 9.08 -19.82 -14.41
C LEU A 6 10.54 -20.00 -13.93
N GLY A 7 10.73 -20.88 -12.95
CA GLY A 7 12.02 -21.17 -12.32
C GLY A 7 12.36 -20.32 -11.08
N SER A 8 11.64 -19.22 -10.81
CA SER A 8 11.78 -18.48 -9.55
C SER A 8 11.49 -19.39 -8.35
N LYS A 9 12.15 -19.14 -7.20
CA LYS A 9 11.99 -19.93 -5.98
C LYS A 9 11.95 -19.05 -4.72
N GLY A 10 11.42 -19.58 -3.63
CA GLY A 10 11.50 -19.00 -2.29
C GLY A 10 10.18 -18.46 -1.75
N LYS A 11 10.26 -17.73 -0.64
CA LYS A 11 9.07 -17.31 0.15
C LYS A 11 8.06 -16.48 -0.65
N LEU A 12 8.52 -15.63 -1.57
CA LEU A 12 7.63 -14.86 -2.44
C LEU A 12 6.81 -15.75 -3.39
N VAL A 13 7.39 -16.86 -3.87
CA VAL A 13 6.67 -17.83 -4.69
C VAL A 13 5.65 -18.61 -3.85
N SER A 14 6.03 -19.04 -2.64
CA SER A 14 5.07 -19.67 -1.72
C SER A 14 3.92 -18.72 -1.38
N TYR A 15 4.21 -17.44 -1.18
CA TYR A 15 3.19 -16.41 -0.97
C TYR A 15 2.27 -16.27 -2.18
N LEU A 16 2.81 -16.15 -3.40
CA LEU A 16 2.03 -16.14 -4.65
C LEU A 16 1.11 -17.35 -4.76
N GLN A 17 1.64 -18.55 -4.56
CA GLN A 17 0.88 -19.80 -4.66
C GLN A 17 -0.26 -19.85 -3.65
N ASN A 18 -0.03 -19.41 -2.41
CA ASN A 18 -1.10 -19.29 -1.41
C ASN A 18 -2.20 -18.32 -1.87
N ARG A 19 -1.84 -17.17 -2.44
CA ARG A 19 -2.81 -16.18 -2.94
C ARG A 19 -3.63 -16.72 -4.12
N LEU A 20 -2.98 -17.41 -5.06
CA LEU A 20 -3.67 -18.10 -6.16
C LEU A 20 -4.62 -19.19 -5.65
N LEU A 21 -4.19 -19.97 -4.66
CA LEU A 21 -5.03 -20.98 -4.02
C LEU A 21 -6.24 -20.37 -3.29
N THR A 22 -6.08 -19.23 -2.62
CA THR A 22 -7.20 -18.46 -2.03
C THR A 22 -8.23 -18.09 -3.09
N LEU A 23 -7.78 -17.69 -4.28
CA LEU A 23 -8.61 -17.38 -5.44
C LEU A 23 -9.07 -18.63 -6.22
N LYS A 24 -8.91 -19.83 -5.65
CA LYS A 24 -9.37 -21.12 -6.19
C LYS A 24 -8.68 -21.57 -7.47
N TYR A 25 -7.51 -21.02 -7.80
CA TYR A 25 -6.66 -21.58 -8.85
C TYR A 25 -5.98 -22.87 -8.36
N VAL A 26 -5.82 -23.82 -9.29
CA VAL A 26 -5.18 -25.11 -9.00
C VAL A 26 -3.65 -24.94 -9.01
N VAL A 27 -3.06 -24.86 -7.83
CA VAL A 27 -1.61 -24.82 -7.59
C VAL A 27 -1.24 -25.55 -6.31
N SER A 28 -0.01 -26.02 -6.22
CA SER A 28 0.58 -26.53 -4.97
C SER A 28 1.55 -25.50 -4.40
N VAL A 29 1.58 -25.34 -3.08
CA VAL A 29 2.47 -24.40 -2.40
C VAL A 29 3.84 -25.06 -2.19
N THR A 30 4.64 -25.09 -3.25
CA THR A 30 5.98 -25.72 -3.25
C THR A 30 7.10 -24.70 -3.03
N GLY A 31 6.81 -23.41 -3.20
CA GLY A 31 7.84 -22.36 -3.26
C GLY A 31 8.69 -22.39 -4.53
N ILE A 32 8.28 -23.17 -5.54
CA ILE A 32 8.91 -23.23 -6.86
C ILE A 32 7.88 -22.78 -7.90
N PHE A 33 8.25 -21.80 -8.72
CA PHE A 33 7.39 -21.30 -9.78
C PHE A 33 7.54 -22.25 -10.97
N ASP A 34 6.76 -23.33 -10.95
CA ASP A 34 6.74 -24.38 -11.95
C ASP A 34 5.72 -24.11 -13.08
N ALA A 35 5.54 -25.08 -13.99
CA ALA A 35 4.61 -24.98 -15.11
C ALA A 35 3.15 -24.85 -14.66
N VAL A 36 2.78 -25.47 -13.53
CA VAL A 36 1.43 -25.37 -12.94
C VAL A 36 1.19 -23.95 -12.43
N THR A 37 2.15 -23.39 -11.70
CA THR A 37 2.13 -22.01 -11.22
C THR A 37 2.08 -21.03 -12.40
N LEU A 38 2.87 -21.25 -13.45
CA LEU A 38 2.84 -20.44 -14.68
C LEU A 38 1.46 -20.42 -15.33
N LYS A 39 0.82 -21.60 -15.45
CA LYS A 39 -0.52 -21.68 -16.00
C LYS A 39 -1.51 -20.88 -15.14
N ALA A 40 -1.50 -21.07 -13.82
CA ALA A 40 -2.38 -20.37 -12.91
C ALA A 40 -2.19 -18.84 -12.94
N VAL A 41 -0.94 -18.36 -13.06
CA VAL A 41 -0.65 -16.92 -13.22
C VAL A 41 -1.22 -16.38 -14.53
N LYS A 42 -1.06 -17.09 -15.64
CA LYS A 42 -1.63 -16.67 -16.94
C LYS A 42 -3.15 -16.65 -16.93
N ASP A 43 -3.77 -17.66 -16.32
CA ASP A 43 -5.22 -17.75 -16.16
C ASP A 43 -5.73 -16.57 -15.29
N PHE A 44 -5.01 -16.26 -14.20
CA PHE A 44 -5.31 -15.11 -13.35
C PHE A 44 -5.17 -13.76 -14.08
N GLN A 45 -4.08 -13.58 -14.82
CA GLN A 45 -3.85 -12.36 -15.60
C GLN A 45 -4.94 -12.17 -16.66
N THR A 46 -5.31 -13.24 -17.37
CA THR A 46 -6.40 -13.22 -18.36
C THR A 46 -7.73 -12.83 -17.70
N ALA A 47 -8.09 -13.48 -16.60
CA ALA A 47 -9.32 -13.19 -15.85
C ALA A 47 -9.34 -11.75 -15.29
N SER A 48 -8.17 -11.20 -14.99
CA SER A 48 -7.99 -9.83 -14.50
C SER A 48 -7.78 -8.79 -15.60
N LYS A 49 -7.91 -9.18 -16.89
CA LYS A 49 -7.69 -8.31 -18.06
C LYS A 49 -6.30 -7.67 -18.10
N LEU A 50 -5.30 -8.36 -17.55
CA LEU A 50 -3.89 -8.03 -17.69
C LEU A 50 -3.28 -8.73 -18.90
N VAL A 51 -2.08 -8.32 -19.29
CA VAL A 51 -1.26 -9.10 -20.23
C VAL A 51 -0.94 -10.45 -19.59
N ALA A 52 -1.35 -11.55 -20.24
CA ALA A 52 -1.16 -12.93 -19.75
C ALA A 52 0.23 -13.49 -20.11
N ASP A 53 1.28 -12.77 -19.72
CA ASP A 53 2.68 -13.12 -20.00
C ASP A 53 3.24 -14.21 -19.05
N GLY A 54 2.55 -14.49 -17.94
CA GLY A 54 3.01 -15.42 -16.91
C GLY A 54 4.08 -14.85 -15.98
N ILE A 55 4.35 -13.54 -16.05
CA ILE A 55 5.32 -12.83 -15.22
C ILE A 55 4.58 -12.04 -14.14
N VAL A 56 4.93 -12.27 -12.88
CA VAL A 56 4.29 -11.59 -11.75
C VAL A 56 5.06 -10.31 -11.43
N GLY A 57 4.64 -9.25 -12.11
CA GLY A 57 5.08 -7.88 -11.87
C GLY A 57 4.12 -7.07 -10.98
N GLY A 58 4.38 -5.76 -10.88
CA GLY A 58 3.64 -4.86 -9.99
C GLY A 58 2.12 -4.86 -10.20
N LEU A 59 1.66 -4.87 -11.46
CA LEU A 59 0.22 -4.90 -11.77
C LEU A 59 -0.42 -6.22 -11.34
N THR A 60 0.23 -7.36 -11.58
CA THR A 60 -0.26 -8.68 -11.13
C THR A 60 -0.39 -8.73 -9.61
N TRP A 61 0.58 -8.18 -8.87
CA TRP A 61 0.51 -8.09 -7.41
C TRP A 61 -0.61 -7.18 -6.91
N VAL A 62 -0.81 -6.02 -7.54
CA VAL A 62 -1.90 -5.10 -7.19
C VAL A 62 -3.25 -5.79 -7.38
N GLU A 63 -3.46 -6.49 -8.49
CA GLU A 63 -4.72 -7.21 -8.72
C GLU A 63 -4.92 -8.36 -7.73
N LEU A 64 -3.87 -9.14 -7.41
CA LEU A 64 -3.94 -10.18 -6.37
C LEU A 64 -4.35 -9.59 -5.02
N TYR A 65 -3.76 -8.46 -4.64
CA TYR A 65 -4.10 -7.75 -3.40
C TYR A 65 -5.56 -7.31 -3.39
N LEU A 66 -6.03 -6.65 -4.46
CA LEU A 66 -7.39 -6.12 -4.55
C LEU A 66 -8.45 -7.23 -4.51
N LYS A 67 -8.17 -8.39 -5.11
CA LYS A 67 -9.09 -9.54 -5.12
C LYS A 67 -9.21 -10.25 -3.77
N ILE A 68 -8.20 -10.15 -2.91
CA ILE A 68 -8.12 -10.92 -1.67
C ILE A 68 -8.39 -10.06 -0.44
N GLU A 69 -7.70 -8.94 -0.30
CA GLU A 69 -7.75 -8.13 0.92
C GLU A 69 -8.91 -7.13 0.89
N GLY A 70 -9.28 -6.64 -0.30
CA GLY A 70 -10.32 -5.61 -0.47
C GLY A 70 -10.03 -4.33 0.32
N SER A 71 -10.77 -3.26 0.04
CA SER A 71 -10.72 -2.07 0.89
C SER A 71 -11.73 -2.21 2.04
N ARG A 72 -11.36 -1.82 3.27
CA ARG A 72 -12.37 -1.58 4.31
C ARG A 72 -13.22 -0.38 3.87
N LYS A 73 -14.54 -0.51 3.94
CA LYS A 73 -15.47 0.53 3.51
C LYS A 73 -15.44 1.66 4.53
N ALA A 74 -14.71 2.74 4.22
CA ALA A 74 -14.89 4.00 4.92
C ALA A 74 -16.27 4.58 4.55
N MET A 75 -16.97 5.12 5.53
CA MET A 75 -18.34 5.63 5.38
C MET A 75 -18.39 7.15 5.24
N SER A 76 -17.38 7.84 5.79
CA SER A 76 -17.24 9.29 5.76
C SER A 76 -15.86 9.73 5.29
N ARG A 77 -15.75 10.98 4.80
CA ARG A 77 -14.47 11.66 4.50
C ARG A 77 -13.65 11.97 5.77
N THR A 78 -14.25 11.87 6.96
CA THR A 78 -13.53 12.00 8.24
C THR A 78 -12.92 10.69 8.72
N ASP A 79 -13.36 9.54 8.17
CA ASP A 79 -12.87 8.22 8.54
C ASP A 79 -11.44 7.98 8.05
N ARG A 80 -10.73 7.04 8.67
CA ARG A 80 -9.45 6.55 8.14
C ARG A 80 -9.70 5.68 6.92
N HIS A 81 -9.04 5.98 5.80
CA HIS A 81 -9.19 5.22 4.56
C HIS A 81 -7.92 4.44 4.29
N ASN A 82 -8.05 3.16 3.90
CA ASN A 82 -6.93 2.32 3.47
C ASN A 82 -7.08 1.85 2.01
N ASN A 83 -7.99 2.46 1.25
CA ASN A 83 -8.21 2.11 -0.15
C ASN A 83 -7.01 2.54 -1.02
N ILE A 84 -6.26 1.55 -1.51
CA ILE A 84 -5.08 1.78 -2.35
C ILE A 84 -5.42 2.31 -3.75
N LEU A 85 -6.67 2.18 -4.21
CA LEU A 85 -7.12 2.75 -5.49
C LEU A 85 -7.09 4.28 -5.50
N HIS A 86 -7.10 4.90 -4.32
CA HIS A 86 -6.96 6.35 -4.18
C HIS A 86 -5.50 6.82 -4.13
N LEU A 87 -4.53 5.89 -4.19
CA LEU A 87 -3.11 6.21 -4.33
C LEU A 87 -2.75 6.38 -5.81
N HIS A 88 -1.78 7.26 -6.07
CA HIS A 88 -1.16 7.38 -7.39
C HIS A 88 -0.61 6.02 -7.83
N PRO A 89 -0.74 5.58 -9.11
CA PRO A 89 -0.37 4.23 -9.54
C PRO A 89 1.05 3.80 -9.14
N LYS A 90 2.03 4.70 -9.28
CA LYS A 90 3.41 4.46 -8.83
C LYS A 90 3.50 4.12 -7.34
N VAL A 91 2.80 4.87 -6.50
CA VAL A 91 2.77 4.65 -5.05
C VAL A 91 1.94 3.40 -4.72
N ARG A 92 0.79 3.20 -5.37
CA ARG A 92 -0.04 2.00 -5.22
C ARG A 92 0.77 0.71 -5.43
N VAL A 93 1.54 0.64 -6.53
CA VAL A 93 2.39 -0.50 -6.82
C VAL A 93 3.46 -0.68 -5.74
N ALA A 94 4.17 0.39 -5.36
CA ALA A 94 5.20 0.32 -4.31
C ALA A 94 4.64 -0.18 -2.98
N VAL A 95 3.50 0.37 -2.54
CA VAL A 95 2.79 -0.03 -1.31
C VAL A 95 2.42 -1.51 -1.32
N VAL A 96 1.85 -2.01 -2.43
CA VAL A 96 1.52 -3.44 -2.52
C VAL A 96 2.76 -4.31 -2.48
N LYS A 97 3.85 -3.93 -3.15
CA LYS A 97 5.09 -4.70 -3.10
C LYS A 97 5.68 -4.76 -1.70
N VAL A 98 5.73 -3.63 -0.98
CA VAL A 98 6.17 -3.58 0.42
C VAL A 98 5.31 -4.51 1.28
N HIS A 99 3.99 -4.44 1.15
CA HIS A 99 3.08 -5.33 1.85
C HIS A 99 3.35 -6.81 1.53
N VAL A 100 3.48 -7.17 0.26
CA VAL A 100 3.77 -8.54 -0.19
C VAL A 100 5.10 -9.05 0.38
N GLN A 101 6.16 -8.24 0.34
CA GLN A 101 7.45 -8.61 0.90
C GLN A 101 7.37 -8.87 2.40
N LEU A 102 6.74 -7.96 3.17
CA LEU A 102 6.54 -8.12 4.61
C LEU A 102 5.73 -9.39 4.95
N GLN A 103 4.61 -9.59 4.26
CA GLN A 103 3.75 -10.74 4.50
C GLN A 103 4.41 -12.06 4.09
N SER A 104 5.22 -12.07 3.02
CA SER A 104 6.00 -13.26 2.63
C SER A 104 7.05 -13.67 3.68
N GLU A 105 7.44 -12.73 4.54
CA GLU A 105 8.32 -12.99 5.68
C GLU A 105 7.57 -13.28 7.00
N GLY A 106 6.23 -13.27 6.99
CA GLY A 106 5.41 -13.44 8.19
C GLY A 106 5.40 -12.21 9.09
N ILE A 107 5.74 -11.03 8.58
CA ILE A 107 5.73 -9.77 9.34
C ILE A 107 4.35 -9.12 9.19
N PRO A 108 3.57 -8.98 10.28
CA PRO A 108 2.14 -8.70 10.20
C PRO A 108 1.82 -7.20 10.03
N PHE A 109 2.53 -6.51 9.14
CA PHE A 109 2.19 -5.12 8.77
C PHE A 109 0.97 -5.06 7.86
N GLN A 110 0.07 -4.14 8.18
CA GLN A 110 -1.11 -3.83 7.39
C GLN A 110 -1.13 -2.36 7.01
N ILE A 111 -1.83 -2.05 5.90
CA ILE A 111 -2.05 -0.67 5.46
C ILE A 111 -3.03 -0.04 6.45
N PHE A 112 -2.52 0.89 7.25
CA PHE A 112 -3.27 1.60 8.27
C PHE A 112 -4.04 2.78 7.66
N GLU A 113 -3.36 3.61 6.88
CA GLU A 113 -3.93 4.77 6.20
C GLU A 113 -3.29 4.99 4.83
N ALA A 114 -4.11 5.24 3.81
CA ALA A 114 -3.71 5.51 2.43
C ALA A 114 -4.03 6.97 2.09
N PHE A 115 -5.03 7.22 1.23
CA PHE A 115 -5.48 8.57 0.95
C PHE A 115 -6.22 9.17 2.15
N ARG A 116 -5.79 10.35 2.61
CA ARG A 116 -6.45 11.08 3.71
C ARG A 116 -7.21 12.26 3.13
N TYR A 117 -8.52 12.29 3.33
CA TYR A 117 -9.34 13.42 2.89
C TYR A 117 -9.01 14.71 3.67
N PRO A 118 -9.12 15.90 3.05
CA PRO A 118 -8.89 17.18 3.73
C PRO A 118 -9.77 17.42 4.95
N GLU A 119 -11.00 16.93 4.94
CA GLU A 119 -11.94 16.99 6.04
C GLU A 119 -11.38 16.23 7.25
N ARG A 120 -10.86 15.01 7.03
CA ARG A 120 -10.13 14.25 8.06
C ARG A 120 -8.87 14.96 8.54
N GLN A 121 -8.06 15.53 7.64
CA GLN A 121 -6.85 16.26 8.08
C GLN A 121 -7.21 17.47 8.96
N THR A 122 -8.30 18.16 8.64
CA THR A 122 -8.82 19.27 9.45
C THR A 122 -9.30 18.79 10.81
N ASP A 123 -10.00 17.66 10.86
CA ASP A 123 -10.46 17.03 12.09
C ASP A 123 -9.29 16.62 13.01
N LEU A 124 -8.26 15.97 12.45
CA LEU A 124 -7.05 15.59 13.18
C LEU A 124 -6.25 16.82 13.67
N TYR A 125 -6.18 17.89 12.87
CA TYR A 125 -5.52 19.13 13.29
C TYR A 125 -6.25 19.79 14.46
N ALA A 126 -7.58 19.66 14.56
CA ALA A 126 -8.36 20.20 15.67
C ALA A 126 -8.11 19.48 17.01
N GLN A 127 -7.66 18.22 16.98
CA GLN A 127 -7.39 17.42 18.17
C GLN A 127 -6.24 18.01 19.01
N GLY A 128 -6.46 18.15 20.32
CA GLY A 128 -5.54 18.81 21.26
C GLY A 128 -5.47 20.33 21.10
N ARG A 129 -6.32 20.93 20.27
CA ARG A 129 -6.42 22.39 20.05
C ARG A 129 -7.82 22.90 20.34
N THR A 130 -8.77 22.51 19.49
CA THR A 130 -10.19 22.89 19.58
C THR A 130 -11.08 21.69 19.87
N LYS A 131 -10.51 20.49 19.95
CA LYS A 131 -11.17 19.23 20.34
C LYS A 131 -10.30 18.48 21.35
N PRO A 132 -10.88 17.72 22.31
CA PRO A 132 -10.11 16.89 23.25
C PRO A 132 -9.22 15.85 22.55
N GLY A 133 -8.15 15.42 23.22
CA GLY A 133 -7.22 14.38 22.76
C GLY A 133 -5.80 14.90 22.51
N ASN A 134 -4.87 13.98 22.25
CA ASN A 134 -3.46 14.34 21.99
C ASN A 134 -3.31 15.01 20.61
N ILE A 135 -2.36 15.93 20.46
CA ILE A 135 -1.98 16.45 19.15
C ILE A 135 -1.35 15.31 18.34
N VAL A 136 -2.00 14.91 17.24
CA VAL A 136 -1.51 13.84 16.34
C VAL A 136 -0.92 14.38 15.04
N THR A 137 -1.08 15.67 14.76
CA THR A 137 -0.50 16.32 13.57
C THR A 137 -0.36 17.83 13.76
N TYR A 138 0.62 18.40 13.06
CA TYR A 138 0.81 19.85 12.89
C TYR A 138 0.45 20.31 11.47
N ALA A 139 0.14 19.38 10.56
CA ALA A 139 -0.18 19.66 9.18
C ALA A 139 -1.64 20.12 9.04
N LYS A 140 -1.86 21.30 8.44
CA LYS A 140 -3.19 21.73 7.99
C LYS A 140 -3.60 20.97 6.72
N ALA A 141 -4.87 21.06 6.34
CA ALA A 141 -5.34 20.52 5.06
C ALA A 141 -4.43 20.94 3.89
N TRP A 142 -4.22 20.02 2.96
CA TRP A 142 -3.34 20.10 1.79
C TRP A 142 -1.85 20.25 2.10
N SER A 143 -1.44 19.91 3.32
CA SER A 143 -0.04 19.96 3.78
C SER A 143 0.60 18.58 3.93
N SER A 144 -0.14 17.50 3.66
CA SER A 144 0.34 16.13 3.75
C SER A 144 0.23 15.40 2.41
N PHE A 145 1.18 14.50 2.15
CA PHE A 145 1.22 13.66 0.96
C PHE A 145 0.05 12.67 0.88
N HIS A 146 -0.53 12.27 2.02
CA HIS A 146 -1.73 11.42 2.03
C HIS A 146 -2.89 12.07 1.27
N GLN A 147 -2.99 13.39 1.29
CA GLN A 147 -4.08 14.13 0.62
C GLN A 147 -3.92 14.18 -0.90
N TYR A 148 -2.76 13.76 -1.40
CA TYR A 148 -2.47 13.65 -2.83
C TYR A 148 -2.36 12.19 -3.28
N GLY A 149 -2.62 11.22 -2.40
CA GLY A 149 -2.43 9.80 -2.70
C GLY A 149 -0.97 9.41 -2.91
N LEU A 150 -0.04 10.13 -2.26
CA LEU A 150 1.40 9.97 -2.43
C LEU A 150 2.12 9.47 -1.17
N ALA A 151 1.36 9.04 -0.15
CA ALA A 151 1.88 8.46 1.08
C ALA A 151 0.99 7.33 1.60
N VAL A 152 1.55 6.53 2.50
CA VAL A 152 0.88 5.45 3.20
C VAL A 152 1.45 5.32 4.62
N ASP A 153 0.59 4.89 5.54
CA ASP A 153 1.00 4.44 6.87
C ASP A 153 0.89 2.91 6.95
N PHE A 154 1.97 2.25 7.37
CA PHE A 154 1.98 0.84 7.73
C PHE A 154 2.05 0.68 9.25
N VAL A 155 1.17 -0.14 9.82
CA VAL A 155 1.16 -0.44 11.26
C VAL A 155 1.04 -1.95 11.48
N LEU A 156 1.69 -2.48 12.51
CA LEU A 156 1.56 -3.89 12.86
C LEU A 156 0.11 -4.18 13.27
N TYR A 157 -0.42 -5.31 12.79
CA TYR A 157 -1.74 -5.80 13.18
C TYR A 157 -1.60 -7.19 13.79
N ILE A 158 -1.56 -7.23 15.11
CA ILE A 158 -1.24 -8.42 15.90
C ILE A 158 -2.46 -8.77 16.74
N ASN A 159 -2.92 -10.02 16.66
CA ASN A 159 -4.06 -10.54 17.45
C ASN A 159 -5.32 -9.66 17.35
N GLY A 160 -5.60 -9.11 16.17
CA GLY A 160 -6.79 -8.28 15.93
C GLY A 160 -6.65 -6.80 16.34
N ALA A 161 -5.48 -6.38 16.84
CA ALA A 161 -5.23 -5.01 17.30
C ALA A 161 -4.06 -4.35 16.56
N TRP A 162 -4.17 -3.03 16.36
CA TRP A 162 -3.07 -2.21 15.86
C TRP A 162 -2.00 -2.04 16.94
N SER A 163 -0.73 -2.15 16.56
CA SER A 163 0.40 -2.05 17.48
C SER A 163 1.50 -1.15 16.92
N TRP A 164 1.95 -0.20 17.74
CA TRP A 164 3.11 0.66 17.48
C TRP A 164 4.37 0.17 18.21
N ASP A 165 4.29 -1.00 18.83
CA ASP A 165 5.40 -1.58 19.59
C ASP A 165 6.62 -1.77 18.68
N ASP A 166 7.71 -1.13 19.07
CA ASP A 166 9.01 -1.17 18.43
C ASP A 166 10.06 -1.87 19.31
N GLY A 167 9.64 -2.58 20.36
CA GLY A 167 10.51 -3.37 21.23
C GLY A 167 11.02 -4.67 20.59
N GLY A 168 12.28 -5.01 20.86
CA GLY A 168 12.90 -6.29 20.53
C GLY A 168 12.82 -6.64 19.04
N THR A 169 12.20 -7.78 18.70
CA THR A 169 12.05 -8.23 17.30
C THR A 169 11.27 -7.24 16.43
N LYS A 170 10.32 -6.48 17.01
CA LYS A 170 9.48 -5.56 16.26
C LYS A 170 10.27 -4.36 15.75
N LEU A 171 11.33 -3.93 16.45
CA LEU A 171 12.26 -2.94 15.93
C LEU A 171 12.83 -3.35 14.57
N LYS A 172 13.24 -4.62 14.45
CA LYS A 172 13.77 -5.17 13.20
C LYS A 172 12.69 -5.24 12.11
N TRP A 173 11.43 -5.47 12.48
CA TRP A 173 10.30 -5.44 11.55
C TRP A 173 10.04 -4.03 11.01
N TRP A 174 10.08 -3.00 11.87
CA TRP A 174 9.99 -1.60 11.44
C TRP A 174 11.13 -1.24 10.47
N SER A 175 12.37 -1.62 10.79
CA SER A 175 13.51 -1.42 9.90
C SER A 175 13.33 -2.10 8.54
N LYS A 176 12.81 -3.34 8.51
CA LYS A 176 12.51 -4.04 7.25
C LYS A 176 11.41 -3.36 6.43
N MET A 177 10.37 -2.84 7.07
CA MET A 177 9.32 -2.08 6.39
C MET A 177 9.92 -0.85 5.70
N HIS A 178 10.81 -0.12 6.36
CA HIS A 178 11.52 1.03 5.77
C HIS A 178 12.49 0.64 4.66
N GLU A 179 13.22 -0.47 4.82
CA GLU A 179 14.13 -1.01 3.80
C GLU A 179 13.37 -1.36 2.51
N PHE A 180 12.27 -2.11 2.63
CA PHE A 180 11.42 -2.45 1.49
C PHE A 180 10.78 -1.21 0.87
N GLY A 181 10.32 -0.25 1.69
CA GLY A 181 9.84 1.04 1.20
C GLY A 181 10.87 1.76 0.34
N THR A 182 12.11 1.84 0.83
CA THR A 182 13.24 2.46 0.12
C THR A 182 13.55 1.74 -1.18
N ALA A 183 13.57 0.41 -1.17
CA ALA A 183 13.80 -0.41 -2.36
C ALA A 183 12.72 -0.23 -3.45
N GLU A 184 11.52 0.22 -3.08
CA GLU A 184 10.41 0.51 -4.01
C GLU A 184 10.24 2.01 -4.31
N GLY A 185 11.22 2.85 -3.94
CA GLY A 185 11.25 4.27 -4.26
C GLY A 185 10.36 5.14 -3.37
N LEU A 186 10.02 4.65 -2.17
CA LEU A 186 9.42 5.43 -1.11
C LEU A 186 10.50 5.90 -0.12
N MET A 187 10.19 6.93 0.66
CA MET A 187 11.04 7.45 1.72
C MET A 187 10.25 7.54 3.02
N ARG A 188 10.93 7.31 4.14
CA ARG A 188 10.38 7.57 5.49
C ARG A 188 10.62 9.01 5.90
N LEU A 189 9.83 9.49 6.86
CA LEU A 189 10.14 10.71 7.61
C LEU A 189 10.86 10.33 8.93
N ASN A 190 11.71 11.23 9.44
CA ASN A 190 12.51 10.94 10.64
C ASN A 190 11.69 10.83 11.93
N PHE A 191 10.46 11.36 11.93
CA PHE A 191 9.62 11.53 13.11
C PHE A 191 8.29 10.75 13.02
N GLU A 192 8.04 10.02 11.93
CA GLU A 192 6.82 9.24 11.72
C GLU A 192 7.19 7.82 11.28
N THR A 193 7.40 6.93 12.26
CA THR A 193 7.79 5.53 12.01
C THR A 193 6.83 4.79 11.07
N PRO A 194 5.49 4.96 11.13
CA PRO A 194 4.56 4.31 10.20
C PRO A 194 4.63 4.80 8.75
N HIS A 195 5.11 6.01 8.53
CA HIS A 195 4.87 6.76 7.30
C HIS A 195 5.91 6.47 6.22
N LEU A 196 5.42 6.22 5.00
CA LEU A 196 6.19 6.17 3.78
C LEU A 196 5.55 7.07 2.72
N GLN A 197 6.37 7.81 1.97
CA GLN A 197 5.90 8.68 0.88
C GLN A 197 6.79 8.61 -0.36
N ILE A 198 6.29 9.04 -1.52
CA ILE A 198 7.08 9.10 -2.75
C ILE A 198 8.30 10.04 -2.59
N LEU A 199 9.44 9.62 -3.13
CA LEU A 199 10.67 10.43 -3.19
C LEU A 199 10.62 11.46 -4.33
N GLY A 200 11.24 12.63 -4.13
CA GLY A 200 11.50 13.61 -5.20
C GLY A 200 10.31 14.52 -5.55
N VAL A 201 9.37 14.70 -4.63
CA VAL A 201 8.21 15.58 -4.79
C VAL A 201 8.19 16.59 -3.63
N ASP A 202 7.80 17.83 -3.91
CA ASP A 202 7.56 18.87 -2.89
C ASP A 202 6.05 19.15 -2.74
N VAL A 203 5.56 19.18 -1.50
CA VAL A 203 4.17 19.53 -1.19
C VAL A 203 3.77 20.92 -1.70
N LYS A 204 4.73 21.86 -1.81
CA LYS A 204 4.49 23.19 -2.37
C LYS A 204 4.08 23.12 -3.83
N ASP A 205 4.67 22.21 -4.60
CA ASP A 205 4.35 22.01 -6.02
C ASP A 205 3.01 21.29 -6.18
N LEU A 206 2.72 20.31 -5.31
CA LEU A 206 1.41 19.64 -5.28
C LEU A 206 0.26 20.63 -5.03
N ARG A 207 0.45 21.60 -4.13
CA ARG A 207 -0.55 22.66 -3.87
C ARG A 207 -0.78 23.57 -5.08
N LYS A 208 0.25 23.77 -5.92
CA LYS A 208 0.16 24.55 -7.16
C LYS A 208 -0.45 23.76 -8.33
N GLY A 209 -0.72 22.47 -8.16
CA GLY A 209 -1.27 21.64 -9.24
C GLY A 209 -0.24 20.78 -9.97
N ALA A 210 1.04 20.85 -9.60
CA ALA A 210 2.09 20.05 -10.22
C ALA A 210 2.13 18.65 -9.60
N TYR A 211 1.36 17.74 -10.17
CA TYR A 211 1.28 16.35 -9.73
C TYR A 211 2.26 15.44 -10.48
N PRO A 212 2.70 14.32 -9.88
CA PRO A 212 3.42 13.29 -10.61
C PRO A 212 2.64 12.83 -11.86
N VAL A 213 3.38 12.60 -12.94
CA VAL A 213 2.84 12.07 -14.20
C VAL A 213 2.40 10.61 -14.06
N ASN A 214 1.60 10.14 -15.03
CA ASN A 214 1.06 8.78 -15.09
C ASN A 214 0.08 8.42 -13.96
N GLY A 215 -0.71 9.42 -13.53
CA GLY A 215 -1.89 9.20 -12.72
C GLY A 215 -2.98 8.46 -13.49
N ASP A 216 -3.69 7.54 -12.83
CA ASP A 216 -4.84 6.86 -13.41
C ASP A 216 -6.17 7.55 -13.05
N LYS A 217 -7.25 7.07 -13.66
CA LYS A 217 -8.60 7.59 -13.46
C LYS A 217 -9.03 7.51 -11.99
N SER A 218 -8.82 6.36 -11.34
CA SER A 218 -9.19 6.14 -9.94
C SER A 218 -8.54 7.15 -8.98
N TRP A 219 -7.25 7.42 -9.17
CA TRP A 219 -6.54 8.41 -8.35
C TRP A 219 -6.96 9.84 -8.69
N SER A 220 -7.01 10.19 -9.98
CA SER A 220 -7.29 11.56 -10.42
C SER A 220 -8.70 12.02 -10.09
N GLU A 221 -9.71 11.15 -10.25
CA GLU A 221 -11.09 11.43 -9.87
C GLU A 221 -11.25 11.56 -8.35
N ASN A 222 -10.61 10.69 -7.56
CA ASN A 222 -10.63 10.82 -6.10
C ASN A 222 -9.97 12.14 -5.66
N LEU A 223 -8.84 12.52 -6.29
CA LEU A 223 -8.15 13.77 -5.99
C LEU A 223 -8.98 15.01 -6.37
N ALA A 224 -9.71 14.97 -7.50
CA ALA A 224 -10.64 16.03 -7.90
C ALA A 224 -11.79 16.15 -6.89
N SER A 225 -12.44 15.02 -6.56
CA SER A 225 -13.52 14.95 -5.58
C SER A 225 -13.12 15.47 -4.20
N ALA A 226 -11.91 15.14 -3.73
CA ALA A 226 -11.36 15.64 -2.47
C ALA A 226 -11.13 17.17 -2.46
N LYS A 227 -10.95 17.78 -3.63
CA LYS A 227 -10.85 19.25 -3.79
C LYS A 227 -12.21 19.93 -3.96
N GLY A 228 -13.30 19.17 -4.00
CA GLY A 228 -14.63 19.70 -4.32
C GLY A 228 -14.79 20.06 -5.80
N LYS A 229 -14.06 19.36 -6.69
CA LYS A 229 -14.17 19.48 -8.14
C LYS A 229 -14.83 18.25 -8.75
#